data_AF-A0ABD3B292-F1
#
_entry.id   AF-A0ABD3B292-F1
#
_cell.length_a   1.000
_cell.length_b   1.000
_cell.length_c   1.000
_cell.angle_alpha   90.00
_cell.angle_beta   90.00
_cell.angle_gamma   90.00
#
_symmetry.space_group_name_H-M   'P 1'
#
loop_
_entity.id
_entity.type
_entity.pdbx_description
1 polymer ?
#
loop_
_entity_poly.entity_id
_entity_poly.type
_entity_poly.pdbx_seq_one_letter_code
_entity_poly.pdbx_strand_id
1 'polypeptide(L)'
;MTLATSLLCSPAGITRVTLTKSLVPAPTALINVNHRKAVCCLATLQDGQSELESRKCELLRVIQDTQRGLVTTVDQRSSIEEALVSVEGFDAGESIDLGELNGTWRLQYTSALDVLILFESATRLPFFQVGQIFQKFECQNESNGGVIRNVVKWSIPYLLE
;
A
#
# COMPACT_ATOMS: atom_id res chain seq x y z
N MET A 1 -2.75 -6.80 -0.51
CA MET A 1 -3.85 -6.58 0.47
C MET A 1 -4.06 -5.08 0.54
N THR A 2 -5.18 -4.61 0.02
CA THR A 2 -5.53 -3.20 -0.09
C THR A 2 -5.64 -2.56 1.30
N LEU A 3 -4.68 -1.72 1.68
CA LEU A 3 -4.80 -0.84 2.85
C LEU A 3 -5.14 0.57 2.37
N ALA A 4 -6.38 0.73 1.90
CA ALA A 4 -7.24 1.91 2.01
C ALA A 4 -8.38 1.81 0.99
N THR A 5 -9.39 0.99 1.27
CA THR A 5 -10.70 1.16 0.63
C THR A 5 -11.73 1.39 1.72
N SER A 6 -11.89 2.65 2.08
CA SER A 6 -13.08 3.11 2.80
C SER A 6 -14.26 3.09 1.81
N LEU A 7 -14.86 1.92 1.58
CA LEU A 7 -16.15 1.82 0.89
C LEU A 7 -17.28 1.84 1.92
N LEU A 8 -17.98 2.96 1.93
CA LEU A 8 -19.42 3.15 2.12
C LEU A 8 -20.22 2.07 2.88
N CYS A 9 -20.83 2.53 3.97
CA CYS A 9 -22.09 2.13 4.59
C CYS A 9 -23.05 1.23 3.77
N SER A 10 -23.32 0.00 4.24
CA SER A 10 -24.69 -0.48 4.52
C SER A 10 -24.74 -1.89 5.13
N PRO A 11 -25.81 -2.22 5.89
CA PRO A 11 -25.88 -3.41 6.73
C PRO A 11 -26.44 -4.63 6.01
N ALA A 12 -26.11 -5.80 6.57
CA ALA A 12 -26.65 -7.14 6.32
C ALA A 12 -25.93 -8.00 5.27
N GLY A 13 -25.62 -9.24 5.69
CA GLY A 13 -25.40 -10.37 4.80
C GLY A 13 -24.03 -11.02 4.95
N ILE A 14 -23.92 -11.97 5.89
CA ILE A 14 -22.83 -12.95 5.93
C ILE A 14 -22.86 -13.75 4.62
N THR A 15 -21.79 -13.72 3.83
CA THR A 15 -21.60 -14.70 2.75
C THR A 15 -20.18 -15.28 2.79
N ARG A 16 -20.12 -16.56 3.11
CA ARG A 16 -18.94 -17.43 3.11
C ARG A 16 -18.58 -17.77 1.66
N VAL A 17 -17.36 -17.49 1.21
CA VAL A 17 -16.89 -17.87 -0.13
C VAL A 17 -15.98 -19.09 -0.02
N THR A 18 -16.38 -20.19 -0.67
CA THR A 18 -15.63 -21.44 -0.77
C THR A 18 -14.94 -21.49 -2.14
N LEU A 19 -13.64 -21.79 -2.17
CA LEU A 19 -12.82 -21.86 -3.37
C LEU A 19 -13.00 -23.22 -4.07
N THR A 20 -13.60 -23.25 -5.26
CA THR A 20 -13.68 -24.47 -6.10
C THR A 20 -12.59 -24.47 -7.16
N LYS A 21 -11.71 -25.48 -7.08
CA LYS A 21 -10.64 -25.79 -8.03
C LYS A 21 -11.24 -26.41 -9.30
N SER A 22 -11.03 -25.80 -10.47
CA SER A 22 -11.44 -26.38 -11.76
C SER A 22 -10.21 -26.86 -12.55
N LEU A 23 -10.26 -28.10 -13.02
CA LEU A 23 -9.22 -28.85 -13.73
C LEU A 23 -9.81 -29.36 -15.06
N VAL A 24 -9.33 -28.90 -16.23
CA VAL A 24 -9.59 -29.52 -17.55
C VAL A 24 -8.40 -29.22 -18.51
N PRO A 25 -8.01 -30.12 -19.45
CA PRO A 25 -6.61 -30.37 -19.85
C PRO A 25 -6.14 -29.78 -21.19
N ALA A 26 -4.84 -29.97 -21.45
CA ALA A 26 -4.06 -29.49 -22.59
C ALA A 26 -4.38 -30.17 -23.95
N PRO A 27 -4.03 -29.51 -25.07
CA PRO A 27 -3.69 -30.17 -26.33
C PRO A 27 -2.21 -29.98 -26.72
N THR A 28 -1.62 -31.09 -27.16
CA THR A 28 -0.25 -31.24 -27.68
C THR A 28 -0.10 -30.65 -29.09
N ALA A 29 0.96 -29.88 -29.34
CA ALA A 29 1.48 -29.65 -30.70
C ALA A 29 2.99 -29.39 -30.70
N LEU A 30 3.71 -30.21 -31.46
CA LEU A 30 5.16 -30.18 -31.72
C LEU A 30 5.54 -28.98 -32.60
N ILE A 31 6.43 -28.10 -32.13
CA ILE A 31 7.17 -27.18 -33.03
C ILE A 31 8.62 -26.97 -32.57
N ASN A 32 9.51 -27.60 -33.34
CA ASN A 32 10.82 -27.14 -33.86
C ASN A 32 11.73 -26.24 -32.99
N VAL A 33 12.89 -26.79 -32.65
CA VAL A 33 14.00 -26.14 -31.94
C VAL A 33 14.73 -25.19 -32.89
N ASN A 34 14.64 -23.88 -32.63
CA ASN A 34 15.52 -22.89 -33.24
C ASN A 34 16.36 -22.18 -32.17
N HIS A 35 17.63 -22.55 -32.14
CA HIS A 35 18.66 -22.02 -31.24
C HIS A 35 18.97 -20.57 -31.62
N ARG A 36 18.39 -19.58 -30.92
CA ARG A 36 18.86 -18.18 -30.97
C ARG A 36 18.86 -17.55 -29.57
N LYS A 37 20.08 -17.46 -29.02
CA LYS A 37 20.58 -16.57 -27.95
C LYS A 37 19.58 -16.17 -26.86
N ALA A 38 19.62 -16.92 -25.77
CA ALA A 38 19.15 -16.48 -24.46
C ALA A 38 20.11 -15.41 -23.89
N VAL A 39 19.88 -14.14 -24.23
CA VAL A 39 20.30 -12.98 -23.45
C VAL A 39 19.17 -11.95 -23.57
N CYS A 40 18.14 -12.09 -22.74
CA CYS A 40 17.06 -11.10 -22.65
C CYS A 40 16.54 -10.96 -21.21
N CYS A 41 16.72 -11.99 -20.39
CA CYS A 41 16.18 -12.07 -19.04
C CYS A 41 16.77 -11.03 -18.06
N LEU A 42 17.99 -10.55 -18.31
CA LEU A 42 18.62 -9.56 -17.43
C LEU A 42 18.13 -8.14 -17.70
N ALA A 43 17.87 -7.80 -18.96
CA ALA A 43 17.38 -6.48 -19.36
C ALA A 43 15.91 -6.28 -18.94
N THR A 44 15.07 -7.31 -19.05
CA THR A 44 13.65 -7.26 -18.65
C THR A 44 13.47 -7.15 -17.14
N LEU A 45 14.32 -7.79 -16.33
CA LEU A 45 14.28 -7.64 -14.88
C LEU A 45 14.73 -6.23 -14.43
N GLN A 46 15.77 -5.69 -15.08
CA GLN A 46 16.23 -4.32 -14.82
C GLN A 46 15.21 -3.27 -15.26
N ASP A 47 14.53 -3.50 -16.38
CA ASP A 47 13.47 -2.63 -16.90
C ASP A 47 12.25 -2.64 -15.98
N GLY A 48 11.78 -3.82 -15.54
CA GLY A 48 10.67 -3.95 -14.59
C GLY A 48 10.97 -3.33 -13.22
N GLN A 49 12.20 -3.51 -12.70
CA GLN A 49 12.60 -2.87 -11.44
C GLN A 49 12.69 -1.35 -11.57
N SER A 50 13.23 -0.84 -12.69
CA SER A 50 13.26 0.59 -12.97
C SER A 50 11.85 1.18 -13.13
N GLU A 51 10.94 0.44 -13.76
CA GLU A 51 9.55 0.87 -13.91
C GLU A 51 8.84 0.89 -12.55
N LEU A 52 9.02 -0.14 -11.71
CA LEU A 52 8.48 -0.18 -10.36
C LEU A 52 8.95 1.02 -9.52
N GLU A 53 10.25 1.31 -9.54
CA GLU A 53 10.79 2.48 -8.83
C GLU A 53 10.22 3.79 -9.38
N SER A 54 10.00 3.89 -10.69
CA SER A 54 9.32 5.03 -11.31
C SER A 54 7.89 5.19 -10.80
N ARG A 55 7.11 4.11 -10.72
CA ARG A 55 5.74 4.14 -10.18
C ARG A 55 5.69 4.47 -8.69
N LYS A 56 6.65 4.00 -7.90
CA LYS A 56 6.80 4.42 -6.49
C LYS A 56 7.08 5.92 -6.39
N CYS A 57 7.97 6.45 -7.23
CA CYS A 57 8.24 7.89 -7.28
C CYS A 57 7.00 8.69 -7.69
N GLU A 58 6.22 8.19 -8.66
CA GLU A 58 4.95 8.78 -9.08
C GLU A 58 3.97 8.87 -7.92
N LEU A 59 3.77 7.76 -7.21
CA LEU A 59 2.92 7.69 -6.03
C LEU A 59 3.35 8.71 -4.97
N LEU A 60 4.64 8.77 -4.67
CA LEU A 60 5.19 9.74 -3.70
C LEU A 60 4.97 11.19 -4.14
N ARG A 61 5.00 11.45 -5.46
CA ARG A 61 4.74 12.78 -6.01
C ARG A 61 3.28 13.19 -5.84
N VAL A 62 2.33 12.32 -6.19
CA VAL A 62 0.90 12.66 -6.11
C VAL A 62 0.40 12.84 -4.68
N ILE A 63 1.06 12.24 -3.69
CA ILE A 63 0.69 12.41 -2.27
C ILE A 63 1.33 13.63 -1.59
N GLN A 64 2.36 14.23 -2.17
CA GLN A 64 3.21 15.21 -1.49
C GLN A 64 2.43 16.43 -0.96
N ASP A 65 1.48 16.93 -1.75
CA ASP A 65 0.74 18.17 -1.46
C ASP A 65 -0.66 17.92 -0.86
N THR A 66 -0.85 16.75 -0.24
CA THR A 66 -2.14 16.34 0.35
C THR A 66 -2.28 16.61 1.83
N GLN A 67 -1.22 17.08 2.50
CA GLN A 67 -1.11 17.12 3.96
C GLN A 67 -1.50 15.78 4.61
N ARG A 68 -0.94 14.68 4.06
CA ARG A 68 -1.23 13.29 4.47
C ARG A 68 -2.70 12.87 4.33
N GLY A 69 -3.47 13.54 3.47
CA GLY A 69 -4.89 13.27 3.28
C GLY A 69 -5.83 14.34 3.81
N LEU A 70 -5.34 15.27 4.65
CA LEU A 70 -6.20 16.25 5.32
C LEU A 70 -6.89 17.22 4.35
N VAL A 71 -6.20 17.61 3.26
CA VAL A 71 -6.71 18.59 2.28
C VAL A 71 -6.92 17.99 0.89
N THR A 72 -7.01 16.66 0.80
CA THR A 72 -7.13 15.96 -0.49
C THR A 72 -8.48 16.20 -1.15
N THR A 73 -8.47 16.65 -2.40
CA THR A 73 -9.67 16.76 -3.23
C THR A 73 -10.13 15.39 -3.75
N VAL A 74 -11.37 15.31 -4.25
CA VAL A 74 -11.88 14.07 -4.86
C VAL A 74 -11.02 13.64 -6.05
N ASP A 75 -10.61 14.57 -6.90
CA ASP A 75 -9.77 14.27 -8.07
C ASP A 75 -8.38 13.80 -7.65
N GLN A 76 -7.76 14.46 -6.68
CA GLN A 76 -6.46 14.03 -6.13
C GLN A 76 -6.56 12.64 -5.51
N ARG A 77 -7.64 12.36 -4.77
CA ARG A 77 -7.88 11.03 -4.22
C ARG A 77 -7.95 9.98 -5.32
N SER A 78 -8.67 10.26 -6.40
CA SER A 78 -8.75 9.37 -7.57
C SER A 78 -7.36 9.11 -8.17
N SER A 79 -6.55 10.16 -8.37
CA SER A 79 -5.19 10.02 -8.90
C SER A 79 -4.27 9.22 -7.97
N ILE A 80 -4.43 9.37 -6.65
CA ILE A 80 -3.66 8.60 -5.66
C ILE A 80 -4.06 7.13 -5.70
N GLU A 81 -5.36 6.83 -5.78
CA GLU A 81 -5.87 5.45 -5.87
C GLU A 81 -5.37 4.77 -7.16
N GLU A 82 -5.35 5.47 -8.29
CA GLU A 82 -4.79 4.96 -9.55
C GLU A 82 -3.27 4.71 -9.46
N ALA A 83 -2.52 5.62 -8.84
CA ALA A 83 -1.08 5.46 -8.63
C ALA A 83 -0.77 4.29 -7.68
N LEU A 84 -1.58 4.07 -6.64
CA LEU A 84 -1.49 2.92 -5.74
C LEU A 84 -1.70 1.61 -6.50
N VAL A 85 -2.78 1.50 -7.25
CA VAL A 85 -3.08 0.31 -8.07
C VAL A 85 -1.95 0.02 -9.07
N SER A 86 -1.35 1.07 -9.65
CA SER A 86 -0.21 0.92 -10.56
C SER A 86 1.02 0.29 -9.90
N VAL A 87 1.27 0.58 -8.61
CA VAL A 87 2.36 -0.05 -7.84
C VAL A 87 1.98 -1.47 -7.42
N GLU A 88 0.75 -1.68 -6.94
CA GLU A 88 0.24 -3.00 -6.52
C GLU A 88 0.26 -4.03 -7.67
N GLY A 89 0.17 -3.57 -8.92
CA GLY A 89 0.22 -4.41 -10.11
C GLY A 89 1.52 -5.21 -10.29
N PHE A 90 2.65 -4.76 -9.73
CA PHE A 90 3.95 -5.43 -9.91
C PHE A 90 4.07 -6.73 -9.08
N ASP A 91 3.38 -6.81 -7.94
CA ASP A 91 3.36 -7.99 -7.07
C ASP A 91 1.96 -8.64 -7.06
N ALA A 92 1.15 -8.38 -8.10
CA ALA A 92 -0.21 -8.87 -8.18
C ALA A 92 -0.25 -10.40 -8.26
N GLY A 93 -0.83 -11.04 -7.24
CA GLY A 93 -0.96 -12.50 -7.14
C GLY A 93 0.14 -13.18 -6.35
N GLU A 94 1.21 -12.46 -6.00
CA GLU A 94 2.24 -12.94 -5.09
C GLU A 94 1.74 -12.88 -3.64
N SER A 95 2.14 -13.88 -2.83
CA SER A 95 1.82 -13.89 -1.41
C SER A 95 2.70 -12.89 -0.66
N ILE A 96 2.10 -12.12 0.23
CA ILE A 96 2.82 -11.17 1.09
C ILE A 96 3.57 -11.92 2.18
N ASP A 97 4.86 -11.66 2.34
CA ASP A 97 5.63 -12.10 3.50
C ASP A 97 5.36 -11.19 4.71
N LEU A 98 4.61 -11.70 5.70
CA LEU A 98 4.30 -10.96 6.92
C LEU A 98 5.55 -10.72 7.79
N GLY A 99 6.60 -11.51 7.62
CA GLY A 99 7.89 -11.31 8.27
C GLY A 99 8.57 -10.04 7.77
N GLU A 100 8.54 -9.79 6.46
CA GLU A 100 9.06 -8.56 5.85
C GLU A 100 8.26 -7.32 6.26
N LEU A 101 6.94 -7.46 6.44
CA LEU A 101 6.10 -6.38 6.93
C LEU A 101 6.31 -6.06 8.42
N ASN A 102 6.92 -6.96 9.20
CA ASN A 102 7.11 -6.75 10.64
C ASN A 102 8.08 -5.59 10.89
N GLY A 103 7.56 -4.49 11.41
CA GLY A 103 8.35 -3.28 11.52
C GLY A 103 7.54 -2.04 11.84
N THR A 104 8.23 -0.90 11.78
CA THR A 104 7.65 0.43 11.99
C THR A 104 7.71 1.21 10.69
N TRP A 105 6.55 1.46 10.10
CA TRP A 105 6.38 2.09 8.80
C TRP A 105 5.97 3.55 8.97
N ARG A 106 6.49 4.45 8.15
CA ARG A 106 6.06 5.85 8.17
C ARG A 106 4.76 5.98 7.38
N LEU A 107 3.73 6.54 7.99
CA LEU A 107 2.44 6.78 7.32
C LEU A 107 2.56 8.00 6.39
N GLN A 108 2.60 7.77 5.09
CA GLN A 108 2.76 8.85 4.09
C GLN A 108 1.43 9.51 3.70
N TYR A 109 0.35 8.73 3.60
CA TYR A 109 -0.98 9.17 3.22
C TYR A 109 -2.05 8.31 3.91
N THR A 110 -3.19 8.90 4.26
CA THR A 110 -4.36 8.16 4.75
C THR A 110 -5.65 8.87 4.36
N SER A 111 -6.69 8.11 4.03
CA SER A 111 -8.06 8.59 3.90
C SER A 111 -8.92 8.27 5.14
N ALA A 112 -8.32 7.68 6.17
CA ALA A 112 -9.02 7.25 7.38
C ALA A 112 -9.35 8.44 8.28
N LEU A 113 -10.64 8.72 8.44
CA LEU A 113 -11.13 9.92 9.13
C LEU A 113 -10.69 9.99 10.61
N ASP A 114 -10.65 8.85 11.29
CA ASP A 114 -10.18 8.71 12.67
C ASP A 114 -8.71 9.14 12.86
N VAL A 115 -7.89 9.00 11.82
CA VAL A 115 -6.51 9.52 11.80
C VAL A 115 -6.48 10.99 11.36
N LEU A 116 -7.30 11.38 10.36
CA LEU A 116 -7.33 12.76 9.86
C LEU A 116 -7.73 13.79 10.93
N ILE A 117 -8.64 13.42 11.83
CA ILE A 117 -9.05 14.27 12.96
C ILE A 117 -7.86 14.65 13.85
N LEU A 118 -6.82 13.81 13.94
CA LEU A 118 -5.61 14.13 14.70
C LEU A 118 -4.83 15.27 14.05
N PHE A 119 -4.74 15.27 12.72
CA PHE A 119 -4.09 16.36 11.98
C PHE A 119 -4.90 17.66 12.09
N GLU A 120 -6.22 17.58 11.96
CA GLU A 120 -7.11 18.74 12.15
C GLU A 120 -7.02 19.31 13.58
N SER A 121 -6.91 18.44 14.58
CA SER A 121 -6.76 18.88 15.97
C SER A 121 -5.46 19.64 16.19
N ALA A 122 -4.38 19.20 15.53
CA ALA A 122 -3.08 19.86 15.60
C ALA A 122 -3.07 21.25 14.95
N THR A 123 -3.84 21.46 13.87
CA THR A 123 -3.94 22.79 13.24
C THR A 123 -4.77 23.77 14.08
N ARG A 124 -5.66 23.26 14.93
CA ARG A 124 -6.52 24.09 15.80
C ARG A 124 -5.90 24.44 17.14
N LEU A 125 -4.97 23.64 17.65
CA LEU A 125 -4.35 23.85 18.96
C LEU A 125 -3.02 24.60 18.82
N PRO A 126 -2.89 25.83 19.37
CA PRO A 126 -1.77 26.73 19.08
C PRO A 126 -0.39 26.29 19.60
N PHE A 127 -0.28 25.12 20.23
CA PHE A 127 0.97 24.61 20.82
C PHE A 127 1.27 23.15 20.47
N PHE A 128 0.40 22.46 19.72
CA PHE A 128 0.60 21.06 19.40
C PHE A 128 1.01 20.91 17.94
N GLN A 129 2.14 20.25 17.71
CA GLN A 129 2.55 19.84 16.37
C GLN A 129 2.45 18.32 16.27
N VAL A 130 1.78 17.83 15.23
CA VAL A 130 1.83 16.42 14.88
C VAL A 130 3.14 16.18 14.14
N GLY A 131 4.00 15.36 14.74
CA GLY A 131 5.24 14.92 14.13
C GLY A 131 5.01 13.85 13.06
N GLN A 132 6.02 13.02 12.84
CA GLN A 132 5.86 11.85 11.99
C GLN A 132 4.91 10.84 12.63
N ILE A 133 3.91 10.38 11.87
CA ILE A 133 3.07 9.24 12.25
C ILE A 133 3.70 7.96 11.71
N PHE A 134 3.75 6.96 12.57
CA PHE A 134 4.20 5.63 12.22
C PHE A 134 3.09 4.61 12.41
N GLN A 135 3.17 3.51 11.66
CA GLN A 135 2.35 2.33 11.82
C GLN A 135 3.27 1.17 12.16
N LYS A 136 3.06 0.61 13.35
CA LYS A 136 3.74 -0.62 13.74
C LYS A 136 2.90 -1.79 13.28
N PHE A 137 3.49 -2.68 12.50
CA PHE A 137 2.90 -3.99 12.19
C PHE A 137 3.71 -5.06 12.91
N GLU A 138 3.02 -5.93 13.64
CA GLU A 138 3.64 -7.03 14.38
C GLU A 138 2.90 -8.33 14.06
N CYS A 139 3.57 -9.27 13.41
CA CYS A 139 3.01 -10.59 13.10
C CYS A 139 3.22 -11.63 14.22
N GLN A 140 4.04 -11.34 15.25
CA GLN A 140 4.31 -12.27 16.38
C GLN A 140 4.68 -13.71 15.96
N ASN A 141 5.34 -13.87 14.81
CA ASN A 141 5.64 -15.17 14.18
C ASN A 141 4.42 -15.95 13.66
N GLU A 142 3.26 -15.31 13.55
CA GLU A 142 2.09 -15.85 12.85
C GLU A 142 2.21 -15.65 11.34
N SER A 143 1.78 -16.66 10.58
CA SER A 143 1.80 -16.62 9.11
C SER A 143 0.53 -16.05 8.47
N ASN A 144 -0.53 -15.85 9.27
CA ASN A 144 -1.87 -15.57 8.76
C ASN A 144 -2.44 -14.22 9.24
N GLY A 145 -1.64 -13.39 9.91
CA GLY A 145 -2.11 -12.11 10.41
C GLY A 145 -1.06 -11.35 11.22
N GLY A 146 -1.50 -10.20 11.74
CA GLY A 146 -0.71 -9.38 12.64
C GLY A 146 -1.53 -8.23 13.20
N VAL A 147 -0.95 -7.50 14.15
CA VAL A 147 -1.57 -6.35 14.78
C VAL A 147 -0.98 -5.06 14.19
N ILE A 148 -1.86 -4.15 13.79
CA ILE A 148 -1.48 -2.80 13.35
C ILE A 148 -1.73 -1.81 14.47
N ARG A 149 -0.75 -0.95 14.76
CA ARG A 149 -0.86 0.13 15.74
C ARG A 149 -0.39 1.44 15.14
N ASN A 150 -1.24 2.46 15.19
CA ASN A 150 -0.83 3.83 14.87
C ASN A 150 -0.05 4.41 16.04
N VAL A 151 1.18 4.84 15.79
CA VAL A 151 2.07 5.53 16.73
C VAL A 151 2.18 6.98 16.31
N VAL A 152 1.48 7.86 17.03
CA VAL A 152 1.42 9.29 16.74
C VAL A 152 2.31 10.02 17.73
N LYS A 153 3.41 10.61 17.22
CA LYS A 153 4.27 11.48 18.03
C LYS A 153 3.75 12.91 17.97
N TRP A 154 3.47 13.46 19.15
CA TRP A 154 3.11 14.86 19.32
C TRP A 154 4.29 15.58 19.95
N SER A 155 4.59 16.78 19.46
CA SER A 155 5.56 17.67 20.07
C SER A 155 4.88 18.96 20.50
N ILE A 156 5.42 19.55 21.57
CA ILE A 156 5.09 20.90 21.99
C ILE A 156 6.35 21.73 21.72
N PRO A 157 6.33 22.64 20.74
CA PRO A 157 7.48 23.48 20.44
C PRO A 157 7.98 24.17 21.72
N TYR A 158 9.29 24.22 21.90
CA TYR A 158 9.98 24.90 23.00
C TYR A 158 9.86 24.29 24.41
N LEU A 159 9.19 23.12 24.58
CA LEU A 159 9.03 22.50 25.91
C LEU A 159 9.62 21.10 26.06
N LEU A 160 9.65 20.27 25.01
CA LEU A 160 10.22 18.92 25.06
C LEU A 160 10.83 18.56 23.69
N GLU A 161 12.12 18.19 23.69
CA GLU A 161 12.87 17.61 22.57
C GLU A 161 12.77 16.08 22.58
#